data_AF-A0A3L6L836-F1
#
_entry.id   AF-A0A3L6L836-F1
#
_cell.length_a   1.000
_cell.length_b   1.000
_cell.length_c   1.000
_cell.angle_alpha   90.00
_cell.angle_beta   90.00
_cell.angle_gamma   90.00
#
_symmetry.space_group_name_H-M   'P 1'
#
loop_
_entity.id
_entity.type
_entity.pdbx_description
1 polymer ?
#
loop_
_entity_poly.entity_id
_entity_poly.type
_entity_poly.pdbx_seq_one_letter_code
_entity_poly.pdbx_strand_id
1 'polypeptide(L)'
;MRGKLKKRILPEDVVLNIGKEAPIPQAPAGHKWKGVVHDQNVTWLAMWYEPTIGQCKYVMLAPSSTLKGQSDYAKFETARELKNHIDDIRESYTKDFSSTDEMERQRAVATYFIDKLALRVGHEKGEEEADTVGCCSLRKEHIELRPDNVVRFDFLGKDSIRYVNEVTVLPEVYKLLGSFIKRTDSEIFRKVTPTTLNNYLKSFLKDLSAKVFRTYNASITLDEWFREKPVDPKASLSDKLVYFNKANTEVAKLCNHQRSIPKTFHVSVQSIKYKLKT
;
A
#
# COMPACT_ATOMS: atom_id res chain seq x y z
N MET A 1 -4.77 2.92 -22.17
CA MET A 1 -5.06 1.48 -22.41
C MET A 1 -6.56 1.07 -22.31
N ARG A 2 -7.45 1.85 -21.68
CA ARG A 2 -8.88 1.50 -21.57
C ARG A 2 -9.51 1.32 -22.97
N GLY A 3 -10.27 0.23 -23.15
CA GLY A 3 -10.94 -0.09 -24.42
C GLY A 3 -10.14 -0.99 -25.38
N LYS A 4 -8.86 -1.27 -25.11
CA LYS A 4 -8.10 -2.24 -25.91
C LYS A 4 -8.65 -3.67 -25.74
N LEU A 5 -8.64 -4.44 -26.83
CA LEU A 5 -9.04 -5.85 -26.83
C LEU A 5 -8.04 -6.69 -26.03
N LYS A 6 -8.52 -7.38 -25.00
CA LYS A 6 -7.77 -8.45 -24.35
C LYS A 6 -8.00 -9.75 -25.11
N LYS A 7 -6.98 -10.23 -25.82
CA LYS A 7 -7.03 -11.49 -26.55
C LYS A 7 -7.26 -12.65 -25.59
N ARG A 8 -7.97 -13.68 -26.07
CA ARG A 8 -8.15 -14.94 -25.35
C ARG A 8 -6.78 -15.59 -25.15
N ILE A 9 -6.52 -16.04 -23.93
CA ILE A 9 -5.33 -16.83 -23.59
C ILE A 9 -5.56 -18.27 -24.05
N LEU A 10 -4.63 -18.82 -24.81
CA LEU A 10 -4.65 -20.20 -25.30
C LEU A 10 -3.67 -21.07 -24.49
N PRO A 11 -3.77 -22.41 -24.57
CA PRO A 11 -2.80 -23.30 -23.93
C PRO A 11 -1.34 -22.97 -24.31
N GLU A 12 -1.12 -22.54 -25.54
CA GLU A 12 0.20 -22.17 -26.08
C GLU A 12 0.80 -20.90 -25.44
N ASP A 13 0.01 -20.17 -24.65
CA ASP A 13 0.47 -19.00 -23.88
C ASP A 13 0.84 -19.35 -22.43
N VAL A 14 0.41 -20.52 -21.94
CA VAL A 14 0.44 -20.90 -20.53
C VAL A 14 1.63 -21.81 -20.22
N VAL A 15 2.44 -21.40 -19.24
CA VAL A 15 3.49 -22.23 -18.63
C VAL A 15 2.96 -22.83 -17.33
N LEU A 16 3.05 -24.15 -17.19
CA LEU A 16 2.71 -24.86 -15.95
C LEU A 16 3.94 -24.98 -15.04
N ASN A 17 3.74 -24.86 -13.74
CA ASN A 17 4.73 -25.23 -12.73
C ASN A 17 4.18 -26.35 -11.85
N ILE A 18 4.86 -27.48 -11.84
CA ILE A 18 4.39 -28.71 -11.19
C ILE A 18 5.59 -29.50 -10.64
N GLY A 19 5.36 -30.41 -9.69
CA GLY A 19 6.42 -31.30 -9.21
C GLY A 19 6.96 -32.22 -10.32
N LYS A 20 8.26 -32.57 -10.28
CA LYS A 20 8.91 -33.42 -11.31
C LYS A 20 8.23 -34.77 -11.51
N GLU A 21 7.79 -35.39 -10.42
CA GLU A 21 7.15 -36.71 -10.42
C GLU A 21 5.61 -36.65 -10.50
N ALA A 22 5.03 -35.44 -10.52
CA ALA A 22 3.58 -35.29 -10.53
C ALA A 22 3.03 -35.41 -11.97
N PRO A 23 1.84 -35.99 -12.15
CA PRO A 23 1.24 -36.14 -13.47
C PRO A 23 0.98 -34.77 -14.11
N ILE A 24 1.58 -34.52 -15.27
CA ILE A 24 1.42 -33.27 -16.02
C ILE A 24 -0.02 -33.19 -16.54
N PRO A 25 -0.77 -32.10 -16.25
CA PRO A 25 -2.11 -31.90 -16.78
C PRO A 25 -2.11 -31.91 -18.32
N GLN A 26 -3.01 -32.70 -18.92
CA GLN A 26 -3.14 -32.73 -20.38
C GLN A 26 -3.70 -31.40 -20.90
N ALA A 27 -3.12 -30.90 -21.98
CA ALA A 27 -3.68 -29.76 -22.70
C ALA A 27 -4.99 -30.18 -23.41
N PRO A 28 -5.90 -29.23 -23.71
CA PRO A 28 -7.07 -29.50 -24.55
C PRO A 28 -6.70 -30.19 -25.88
N ALA A 29 -7.63 -30.96 -26.44
CA ALA A 29 -7.38 -31.69 -27.68
C ALA A 29 -6.94 -30.75 -28.82
N GLY A 30 -5.85 -31.11 -29.51
CA GLY A 30 -5.25 -30.30 -30.58
C GLY A 30 -4.33 -29.16 -30.09
N HIS A 31 -4.14 -29.01 -28.78
CA HIS A 31 -3.32 -27.95 -28.20
C HIS A 31 -2.13 -28.49 -27.40
N LYS A 32 -1.18 -27.60 -27.11
CA LYS A 32 -0.06 -27.87 -26.19
C LYS A 32 0.18 -26.70 -25.25
N TRP A 33 0.66 -27.01 -24.05
CA TRP A 33 1.15 -25.97 -23.14
C TRP A 33 2.36 -25.26 -23.72
N LYS A 34 2.54 -23.98 -23.39
CA LYS A 34 3.74 -23.22 -23.75
C LYS A 34 5.01 -23.87 -23.20
N GLY A 35 4.92 -24.38 -21.98
CA GLY A 35 6.01 -25.07 -21.32
C GLY A 35 5.58 -25.64 -19.97
N VAL A 36 6.41 -26.54 -19.44
CA VAL A 36 6.27 -27.10 -18.10
C VAL A 36 7.60 -26.87 -17.40
N VAL A 37 7.55 -26.34 -16.18
CA VAL A 37 8.71 -26.12 -15.32
C VAL A 37 8.48 -26.79 -13.96
N HIS A 38 9.57 -26.95 -13.22
CA HIS A 38 9.58 -27.59 -11.90
C HIS A 38 10.33 -26.72 -10.88
N ASP A 39 9.93 -25.46 -10.78
CA ASP A 39 10.55 -24.47 -9.89
C ASP A 39 9.92 -24.53 -8.49
N GLN A 40 10.73 -24.90 -7.51
CA GLN A 40 10.33 -25.03 -6.10
C GLN A 40 10.46 -23.71 -5.33
N ASN A 41 11.02 -22.65 -5.95
CA ASN A 41 11.21 -21.35 -5.32
C ASN A 41 10.03 -20.39 -5.52
N VAL A 42 8.97 -20.85 -6.20
CA VAL A 42 7.78 -20.05 -6.52
C VAL A 42 6.51 -20.71 -6.02
N THR A 43 5.44 -19.91 -5.89
CA THR A 43 4.15 -20.37 -5.34
C THR A 43 3.03 -20.45 -6.38
N TRP A 44 3.34 -20.20 -7.66
CA TRP A 44 2.36 -20.24 -8.75
C TRP A 44 2.33 -21.63 -9.40
N LEU A 45 1.14 -22.00 -9.89
CA LEU A 45 0.86 -23.28 -10.54
C LEU A 45 0.82 -23.15 -12.07
N ALA A 46 0.42 -21.99 -12.56
CA ALA A 46 0.47 -21.65 -13.97
C ALA A 46 0.76 -20.15 -14.13
N MET A 47 1.40 -19.78 -15.23
CA MET A 47 1.64 -18.38 -15.59
C MET A 47 1.47 -18.12 -17.07
N TRP A 48 1.13 -16.89 -17.43
CA TRP A 48 1.11 -16.41 -18.82
C TRP A 48 1.41 -14.92 -18.86
N TYR A 49 1.79 -14.42 -20.03
CA TYR A 49 1.94 -12.98 -20.26
C TYR A 49 0.63 -12.41 -20.81
N GLU A 50 0.13 -11.37 -20.17
CA GLU A 50 -1.09 -10.70 -20.58
C GLU A 50 -0.83 -9.87 -21.86
N PRO A 51 -1.61 -10.05 -22.95
CA PRO A 51 -1.25 -9.50 -24.26
C PRO A 51 -1.27 -7.97 -24.40
N THR A 52 -1.93 -7.22 -23.50
CA THR A 52 -2.05 -5.77 -23.65
C THR A 52 -0.89 -5.00 -23.01
N ILE A 53 -0.45 -5.38 -21.81
CA ILE A 53 0.63 -4.68 -21.07
C ILE A 53 1.89 -5.55 -21.00
N GLY A 54 1.82 -6.83 -21.40
CA GLY A 54 2.94 -7.76 -21.28
C GLY A 54 3.25 -8.13 -19.82
N GLN A 55 2.32 -7.90 -18.90
CA GLN A 55 2.50 -8.28 -17.49
C GLN A 55 2.30 -9.79 -17.31
N CYS A 56 3.17 -10.42 -16.54
CA CYS A 56 2.98 -11.80 -16.13
C CYS A 56 1.79 -11.92 -15.17
N LYS A 57 0.93 -12.91 -15.40
CA LYS A 57 -0.21 -13.31 -14.56
C LYS A 57 0.01 -14.73 -14.07
N TYR A 58 -0.58 -15.04 -12.92
CA TYR A 58 -0.35 -16.30 -12.22
C TYR A 58 -1.67 -16.90 -11.73
N VAL A 59 -1.75 -18.21 -11.76
CA VAL A 59 -2.68 -19.00 -10.95
C VAL A 59 -1.93 -19.43 -9.69
N MET A 60 -2.49 -19.14 -8.53
CA MET A 60 -1.93 -19.47 -7.21
C MET A 60 -2.98 -20.15 -6.34
N LEU A 61 -2.54 -20.79 -5.26
CA LEU A 61 -3.43 -21.35 -4.25
C LEU A 61 -4.31 -20.28 -3.59
N ALA A 62 -5.48 -20.71 -3.13
CA ALA A 62 -6.45 -19.88 -2.44
C ALA A 62 -5.89 -19.27 -1.14
N PRO A 63 -6.46 -18.15 -0.64
CA PRO A 63 -6.03 -17.52 0.62
C PRO A 63 -6.11 -18.43 1.84
N SER A 64 -7.02 -19.40 1.86
CA SER A 64 -7.17 -20.39 2.93
C SER A 64 -6.10 -21.48 2.94
N SER A 65 -5.25 -21.55 1.91
CA SER A 65 -4.15 -22.52 1.87
C SER A 65 -3.08 -22.20 2.91
N THR A 66 -2.44 -23.24 3.44
CA THR A 66 -1.36 -23.12 4.43
C THR A 66 -0.23 -22.20 3.94
N LEU A 67 0.15 -22.29 2.66
CA LEU A 67 1.21 -21.48 2.08
C LEU A 67 0.91 -19.97 2.12
N LYS A 68 -0.33 -19.59 1.79
CA LYS A 68 -0.77 -18.20 1.88
C LYS A 68 -0.94 -17.75 3.33
N GLY A 69 -1.49 -18.62 4.20
CA GLY A 69 -1.63 -18.34 5.63
C GLY A 69 -0.30 -18.10 6.33
N GLN A 70 0.72 -18.92 6.09
CA GLN A 70 2.07 -18.75 6.65
C GLN A 70 2.72 -17.44 6.19
N SER A 71 2.55 -17.09 4.91
CA SER A 71 3.05 -15.82 4.37
C SER A 71 2.35 -14.61 5.02
N ASP A 72 1.04 -14.71 5.25
CA ASP A 72 0.26 -13.64 5.87
C ASP A 72 0.58 -13.48 7.36
N TYR A 73 0.77 -14.60 8.07
CA TYR A 73 1.26 -14.63 9.44
C TYR A 73 2.64 -13.96 9.54
N ALA A 74 3.62 -14.39 8.73
CA ALA A 74 4.96 -13.81 8.71
C ALA A 74 4.94 -12.30 8.43
N LYS A 75 4.07 -11.84 7.51
CA LYS A 75 3.87 -10.40 7.25
C LYS A 75 3.45 -9.63 8.50
N PHE A 76 2.53 -10.16 9.31
CA PHE A 76 2.12 -9.52 10.56
C PHE A 76 3.18 -9.64 11.64
N GLU A 77 3.93 -10.74 11.73
CA GLU A 77 5.07 -10.84 12.63
C GLU A 77 6.17 -9.83 12.29
N THR A 78 6.48 -9.57 11.01
CA THR A 78 7.40 -8.49 10.63
C THR A 78 6.88 -7.11 11.05
N ALA A 79 5.57 -6.88 10.99
CA ALA A 79 4.97 -5.62 11.45
C ALA A 79 5.02 -5.48 12.98
N ARG A 80 4.90 -6.59 13.72
CA ARG A 80 5.10 -6.62 15.17
C ARG A 80 6.55 -6.38 15.53
N GLU A 81 7.49 -6.94 14.77
CA GLU A 81 8.91 -6.70 14.98
C GLU A 81 9.26 -5.23 14.71
N LEU A 82 8.70 -4.62 13.66
CA LEU A 82 8.85 -3.17 13.41
C LEU A 82 8.46 -2.33 14.63
N LYS A 83 7.46 -2.75 15.43
CA LYS A 83 7.09 -2.04 16.67
C LYS A 83 8.26 -1.88 17.64
N ASN A 84 9.17 -2.86 17.69
CA ASN A 84 10.32 -2.83 18.60
C ASN A 84 11.46 -1.92 18.08
N HIS A 85 11.49 -1.62 16.78
CA HIS A 85 12.55 -0.82 16.13
C HIS A 85 12.04 0.55 15.66
N ILE A 86 10.75 0.86 15.83
CA ILE A 86 10.13 2.05 15.23
C ILE A 86 10.74 3.34 15.79
N ASP A 87 11.09 3.36 17.08
CA ASP A 87 11.63 4.56 17.72
C ASP A 87 13.07 4.84 17.27
N ASP A 88 13.91 3.81 17.10
CA ASP A 88 15.25 3.95 16.52
C ASP A 88 15.19 4.51 15.09
N ILE A 89 14.24 4.03 14.28
CA ILE A 89 14.03 4.55 12.91
C ILE A 89 13.60 6.01 12.96
N ARG A 90 12.73 6.38 13.90
CA ARG A 90 12.23 7.76 14.09
C ARG A 90 13.33 8.70 14.53
N GLU A 91 14.17 8.28 15.45
CA GLU A 91 15.36 9.02 15.86
C GLU A 91 16.31 9.22 14.68
N SER A 92 16.59 8.15 13.94
CA SER A 92 17.49 8.19 12.78
C SER A 92 17.02 9.14 11.70
N TYR A 93 15.76 9.04 11.23
CA TYR A 93 15.29 9.96 10.19
C TYR A 93 15.18 11.41 10.71
N THR A 94 14.92 11.61 12.00
CA THR A 94 14.81 12.96 12.57
C THR A 94 16.17 13.65 12.60
N LYS A 95 17.22 12.92 12.97
CA LYS A 95 18.60 13.38 12.87
C LYS A 95 18.97 13.75 11.43
N ASP A 96 18.59 12.91 10.48
CA ASP A 96 18.88 13.08 9.05
C ASP A 96 18.22 14.32 8.42
N PHE A 97 17.21 14.95 9.06
CA PHE A 97 16.68 16.24 8.61
C PHE A 97 17.76 17.33 8.56
N SER A 98 18.75 17.23 9.43
CA SER A 98 19.87 18.18 9.54
C SER A 98 21.15 17.72 8.80
N SER A 99 21.12 16.57 8.13
CA SER A 99 22.29 16.03 7.41
C SER A 99 22.81 17.02 6.37
N THR A 100 24.11 17.02 6.11
CA THR A 100 24.72 17.77 5.00
C THR A 100 24.46 17.11 3.63
N ASP A 101 24.15 15.80 3.60
CA ASP A 101 23.79 15.10 2.37
C ASP A 101 22.31 15.34 1.99
N GLU A 102 22.09 15.80 0.76
CA GLU A 102 20.75 16.03 0.21
C GLU A 102 19.93 14.74 0.07
N MET A 103 20.56 13.61 -0.25
CA MET A 103 19.88 12.32 -0.38
C MET A 103 19.33 11.86 0.97
N GLU A 104 20.11 12.02 2.04
CA GLU A 104 19.68 11.67 3.41
C GLU A 104 18.51 12.54 3.87
N ARG A 105 18.58 13.86 3.66
CA ARG A 105 17.46 14.78 3.97
C ARG A 105 16.17 14.40 3.21
N GLN A 106 16.28 14.08 1.92
CA GLN A 106 15.12 13.65 1.13
C GLN A 106 14.57 12.31 1.61
N ARG A 107 15.45 11.33 1.88
CA ARG A 107 15.08 9.99 2.38
C ARG A 107 14.40 10.09 3.74
N ALA A 108 14.90 10.96 4.61
CA ALA A 108 14.34 11.21 5.92
C ALA A 108 12.90 11.73 5.84
N VAL A 109 12.66 12.77 5.03
CA VAL A 109 11.32 13.33 4.83
C VAL A 109 10.37 12.31 4.18
N ALA A 110 10.85 11.54 3.19
CA ALA A 110 10.05 10.47 2.59
C ALA A 110 9.69 9.36 3.61
N THR A 111 10.64 8.96 4.45
CA THR A 111 10.41 7.97 5.52
C THR A 111 9.41 8.50 6.56
N TYR A 112 9.54 9.78 6.96
CA TYR A 112 8.60 10.46 7.84
C TYR A 112 7.17 10.44 7.28
N PHE A 113 6.97 10.73 5.98
CA PHE A 113 5.65 10.65 5.36
C PHE A 113 5.09 9.21 5.31
N ILE A 114 5.93 8.21 5.06
CA ILE A 114 5.50 6.80 5.10
C ILE A 114 5.09 6.39 6.52
N ASP A 115 5.85 6.80 7.55
CA ASP A 115 5.55 6.54 8.98
C ASP A 115 4.28 7.29 9.42
N LYS A 116 4.20 8.60 9.26
CA LYS A 116 3.11 9.40 9.83
C LYS A 116 1.82 9.40 9.03
N LEU A 117 1.91 9.26 7.70
CA LEU A 117 0.74 9.39 6.81
C LEU A 117 0.35 8.08 6.13
N ALA A 118 1.06 6.98 6.43
CA ALA A 118 0.83 5.66 5.83
C ALA A 118 0.80 5.66 4.28
N LEU A 119 1.58 6.57 3.67
CA LEU A 119 1.69 6.65 2.22
C LEU A 119 2.33 5.37 1.65
N ARG A 120 1.93 4.99 0.44
CA ARG A 120 2.63 3.92 -0.30
C ARG A 120 3.96 4.46 -0.81
N VAL A 121 4.96 3.58 -0.92
CA VAL A 121 6.31 3.98 -1.35
C VAL A 121 6.34 4.71 -2.70
N GLY A 122 5.53 4.28 -3.66
CA GLY A 122 5.45 4.86 -5.02
C GLY A 122 6.61 4.39 -5.91
N HIS A 123 6.34 3.46 -6.81
CA HIS A 123 7.29 3.06 -7.86
C HIS A 123 7.08 3.92 -9.11
N GLU A 124 8.16 4.13 -9.87
CA GLU A 124 8.08 4.75 -11.18
C GLU A 124 7.12 3.97 -12.09
N LYS A 125 6.39 4.73 -12.90
CA LYS A 125 5.34 4.27 -13.80
C LYS A 125 5.81 4.45 -15.23
N GLY A 126 5.52 3.49 -16.10
CA GLY A 126 5.74 3.68 -17.54
C GLY A 126 4.74 4.68 -18.13
N GLU A 127 5.05 5.26 -19.29
CA GLU A 127 4.20 6.25 -19.99
C GLU A 127 2.79 5.71 -20.34
N GLU A 128 2.63 4.39 -20.47
CA GLU A 128 1.35 3.76 -20.79
C GLU A 128 0.45 3.51 -19.55
N GLU A 129 0.96 3.74 -18.35
CA GLU A 129 0.22 3.58 -17.10
C GLU A 129 -0.51 4.86 -16.69
N ALA A 130 -1.54 4.73 -15.85
CA ALA A 130 -2.19 5.91 -15.28
C ALA A 130 -1.21 6.69 -14.39
N ASP A 131 -1.14 8.01 -14.59
CA ASP A 131 -0.32 8.91 -13.78
C ASP A 131 -0.85 8.92 -12.34
N THR A 132 -0.20 8.10 -11.53
CA THR A 132 -0.52 7.84 -10.14
C THR A 132 0.78 7.78 -9.37
N VAL A 133 0.80 8.40 -8.20
CA VAL A 133 2.02 8.57 -7.42
C VAL A 133 1.93 7.95 -6.04
N GLY A 134 3.09 7.64 -5.47
CA GLY A 134 3.26 7.40 -4.04
C GLY A 134 4.32 8.36 -3.49
N CYS A 135 4.79 8.08 -2.27
CA CYS A 135 5.66 8.97 -1.52
C CYS A 135 6.93 9.38 -2.28
N CYS A 136 7.72 8.42 -2.78
CA CYS A 136 9.00 8.71 -3.45
C CYS A 136 8.79 9.38 -4.82
N SER A 137 7.62 9.24 -5.42
CA SER A 137 7.29 9.79 -6.75
C SER A 137 6.42 11.05 -6.66
N LEU A 138 6.35 11.72 -5.49
CA LEU A 138 5.64 12.98 -5.36
C LEU A 138 6.35 14.09 -6.16
N ARG A 139 5.54 15.00 -6.71
CA ARG A 139 5.95 16.14 -7.54
C ARG A 139 5.43 17.42 -6.89
N LYS A 140 6.00 18.57 -7.24
CA LYS A 140 5.63 19.87 -6.65
C LYS A 140 4.14 20.16 -6.71
N GLU A 141 3.48 19.83 -7.81
CA GLU A 141 2.04 20.03 -8.01
C GLU A 141 1.16 19.25 -7.02
N HIS A 142 1.70 18.23 -6.37
CA HIS A 142 0.97 17.38 -5.42
C HIS A 142 0.96 17.91 -3.99
N ILE A 143 1.77 18.94 -3.70
CA ILE A 143 1.84 19.53 -2.36
C ILE A 143 1.76 21.05 -2.42
N GLU A 144 1.17 21.62 -1.39
CA GLU A 144 1.10 23.06 -1.19
C GLU A 144 1.47 23.38 0.26
N LEU A 145 2.46 24.26 0.43
CA LEU A 145 2.88 24.73 1.74
C LEU A 145 1.99 25.89 2.17
N ARG A 146 1.28 25.71 3.29
CA ARG A 146 0.41 26.70 3.93
C ARG A 146 1.10 27.29 5.17
N PRO A 147 0.66 28.44 5.71
CA PRO A 147 1.13 28.95 7.01
C PRO A 147 1.04 27.90 8.14
N ASP A 148 1.71 28.16 9.26
CA ASP A 148 1.67 27.32 10.47
C ASP A 148 2.17 25.88 10.28
N ASN A 149 3.19 25.71 9.44
CA ASN A 149 3.79 24.43 9.08
C ASN A 149 2.80 23.41 8.49
N VAL A 150 1.71 23.86 7.87
CA VAL A 150 0.71 22.99 7.27
C VAL A 150 1.11 22.61 5.84
N VAL A 151 1.07 21.33 5.52
CA VAL A 151 1.27 20.79 4.18
C VAL A 151 -0.06 20.22 3.68
N ARG A 152 -0.57 20.78 2.59
CA ARG A 152 -1.72 20.25 1.86
C ARG A 152 -1.23 19.29 0.79
N PHE A 153 -1.73 18.06 0.83
CA PHE A 153 -1.48 17.03 -0.18
C PHE A 153 -2.72 16.89 -1.07
N ASP A 154 -2.51 16.79 -2.38
CA ASP A 154 -3.58 16.56 -3.35
C ASP A 154 -3.03 15.80 -4.57
N PHE A 155 -3.23 14.48 -4.62
CA PHE A 155 -2.72 13.66 -5.71
C PHE A 155 -3.56 12.40 -5.94
N LEU A 156 -3.39 11.76 -7.11
CA LEU A 156 -3.98 10.46 -7.41
C LEU A 156 -3.01 9.35 -7.00
N GLY A 157 -3.43 8.51 -6.05
CA GLY A 157 -2.68 7.36 -5.60
C GLY A 157 -2.99 6.08 -6.38
N LYS A 158 -2.69 4.93 -5.77
CA LYS A 158 -3.05 3.60 -6.31
C LYS A 158 -4.53 3.55 -6.70
N ASP A 159 -4.81 2.93 -7.84
CA ASP A 159 -6.16 2.76 -8.41
C ASP A 159 -6.84 4.12 -8.75
N SER A 160 -6.03 5.18 -8.94
CA SER A 160 -6.47 6.56 -9.18
C SER A 160 -7.39 7.12 -8.10
N ILE A 161 -7.26 6.62 -6.87
CA ILE A 161 -7.98 7.16 -5.71
C ILE A 161 -7.28 8.43 -5.24
N ARG A 162 -8.03 9.53 -5.20
CA ARG A 162 -7.52 10.83 -4.76
C ARG A 162 -7.16 10.80 -3.28
N TYR A 163 -5.98 11.27 -2.94
CA TYR A 163 -5.54 11.54 -1.57
C TYR A 163 -5.56 13.05 -1.38
N VAL A 164 -6.45 13.53 -0.50
CA VAL A 164 -6.49 14.93 -0.07
C VAL A 164 -6.34 14.94 1.44
N ASN A 165 -5.34 15.65 1.93
CA ASN A 165 -5.11 15.78 3.36
C ASN A 165 -4.36 17.09 3.67
N GLU A 166 -4.66 17.69 4.81
CA GLU A 166 -3.91 18.82 5.35
C GLU A 166 -3.32 18.42 6.69
N VAL A 167 -2.00 18.49 6.80
CA VAL A 167 -1.28 18.00 7.98
C VAL A 167 -0.27 19.03 8.43
N THR A 168 -0.32 19.39 9.71
CA THR A 168 0.77 20.11 10.37
C THR A 168 1.97 19.18 10.51
N VAL A 169 3.08 19.53 9.86
CA VAL A 169 4.32 18.76 9.93
C VAL A 169 5.32 19.41 10.87
N LEU A 170 6.39 18.67 11.20
CA LEU A 170 7.50 19.23 11.97
C LEU A 170 8.11 20.45 11.26
N PRO A 171 8.53 21.51 11.99
CA PRO A 171 9.11 22.71 11.39
C PRO A 171 10.29 22.44 10.46
N GLU A 172 11.13 21.47 10.80
CA GLU A 172 12.28 21.01 10.01
C GLU A 172 11.82 20.41 8.68
N VAL A 173 10.79 19.56 8.72
CA VAL A 173 10.19 18.95 7.52
C VAL A 173 9.60 20.04 6.63
N TYR A 174 8.87 21.00 7.19
CA TYR A 174 8.29 22.11 6.44
C TYR A 174 9.36 22.95 5.74
N LYS A 175 10.43 23.30 6.47
CA LYS A 175 11.59 24.04 5.93
C LYS A 175 12.28 23.27 4.80
N LEU A 176 12.49 21.96 4.97
CA LEU A 176 13.09 21.10 3.95
C LEU A 176 12.22 21.04 2.68
N LEU A 177 10.91 20.84 2.82
CA LEU A 177 9.99 20.86 1.67
C LEU A 177 10.04 22.20 0.94
N GLY A 178 10.09 23.32 1.67
CA GLY A 178 10.26 24.64 1.09
C GLY A 178 11.54 24.75 0.25
N SER A 179 12.63 24.11 0.69
CA SER A 179 13.86 24.02 -0.10
C SER A 179 13.72 23.10 -1.33
N PHE A 180 13.03 21.97 -1.19
CA PHE A 180 12.87 20.99 -2.27
C PHE A 180 11.99 21.52 -3.40
N ILE A 181 10.94 22.28 -3.09
CA ILE A 181 10.01 22.88 -4.06
C ILE A 181 10.65 24.04 -4.83
N LYS A 182 11.58 24.79 -4.22
CA LYS A 182 12.27 25.92 -4.88
C LYS A 182 13.29 25.50 -5.95
N ARG A 183 13.64 24.21 -6.02
CA ARG A 183 14.56 23.68 -7.04
C ARG A 183 13.92 23.72 -8.43
N THR A 184 14.67 23.40 -9.47
CA THR A 184 14.16 23.31 -10.85
C THR A 184 13.40 22.01 -11.11
N ASP A 185 13.88 20.87 -10.57
CA ASP A 185 13.31 19.53 -10.78
C ASP A 185 11.83 19.45 -10.39
N SER A 186 10.99 18.70 -11.10
CA SER A 186 9.56 18.58 -10.76
C SER A 186 9.32 17.71 -9.51
N GLU A 187 10.21 16.76 -9.29
CA GLU A 187 10.16 15.74 -8.25
C GLU A 187 10.59 16.31 -6.90
N ILE A 188 9.82 15.99 -5.87
CA ILE A 188 10.16 16.39 -4.49
C ILE A 188 11.37 15.59 -4.00
N PHE A 189 11.47 14.31 -4.37
CA PHE A 189 12.51 13.39 -3.89
C PHE A 189 13.42 12.86 -5.02
N ARG A 190 14.01 13.76 -5.82
CA ARG A 190 14.86 13.43 -6.99
C ARG A 190 16.02 12.44 -6.74
N LYS A 191 16.52 12.33 -5.50
CA LYS A 191 17.63 11.44 -5.12
C LYS A 191 17.18 10.16 -4.42
N VAL A 192 15.88 9.94 -4.24
CA VAL A 192 15.34 8.81 -3.49
C VAL A 192 14.46 7.97 -4.39
N THR A 193 14.75 6.67 -4.43
CA THR A 193 13.91 5.69 -5.09
C THR A 193 13.38 4.71 -4.06
N PRO A 194 12.33 3.92 -4.37
CA PRO A 194 11.90 2.84 -3.48
C PRO A 194 13.03 1.87 -3.12
N THR A 195 13.98 1.65 -4.04
CA THR A 195 15.13 0.78 -3.80
C THR A 195 16.06 1.38 -2.74
N THR A 196 16.44 2.65 -2.87
CA THR A 196 17.35 3.29 -1.90
C THR A 196 16.70 3.43 -0.53
N LEU A 197 15.40 3.77 -0.49
CA LEU A 197 14.64 3.85 0.76
C LEU A 197 14.51 2.48 1.45
N ASN A 198 14.18 1.41 0.72
CA ASN A 198 14.09 0.08 1.32
C ASN A 198 15.46 -0.46 1.77
N ASN A 199 16.55 -0.13 1.07
CA ASN A 199 17.89 -0.51 1.52
C ASN A 199 18.27 0.15 2.84
N TYR A 200 17.90 1.42 3.03
CA TYR A 200 18.04 2.09 4.33
C TYR A 200 17.21 1.40 5.41
N LEU A 201 15.94 1.07 5.15
CA LEU A 201 15.10 0.37 6.13
C LEU A 201 15.65 -1.01 6.52
N LYS A 202 16.25 -1.73 5.57
CA LYS A 202 16.87 -3.04 5.83
C LYS A 202 18.06 -2.98 6.78
N SER A 203 18.67 -1.81 6.97
CA SER A 203 19.76 -1.64 7.95
C SER A 203 19.27 -1.73 9.40
N PHE A 204 17.98 -1.47 9.65
CA PHE A 204 17.36 -1.63 10.97
C PHE A 204 16.83 -3.05 11.18
N LEU A 205 16.22 -3.64 10.15
CA LEU A 205 15.65 -4.98 10.22
C LEU A 205 15.73 -5.64 8.83
N LYS A 206 16.36 -6.82 8.77
CA LYS A 206 16.82 -7.52 7.55
C LYS A 206 15.80 -7.63 6.40
N ASP A 207 14.50 -7.69 6.72
CA ASP A 207 13.41 -7.82 5.75
C ASP A 207 12.41 -6.65 5.75
N LEU A 208 12.78 -5.55 6.41
CA LEU A 208 11.95 -4.37 6.50
C LEU A 208 11.84 -3.66 5.14
N SER A 209 10.64 -3.17 4.86
CA SER A 209 10.35 -2.35 3.69
C SER A 209 9.23 -1.37 3.98
N ALA A 210 9.10 -0.34 3.16
CA ALA A 210 8.09 0.72 3.32
C ALA A 210 6.64 0.18 3.41
N LYS A 211 6.35 -0.97 2.78
CA LYS A 211 5.02 -1.59 2.85
C LYS A 211 4.66 -2.04 4.27
N VAL A 212 5.64 -2.40 5.09
CA VAL A 212 5.44 -2.90 6.46
C VAL A 212 4.89 -1.79 7.36
N PHE A 213 5.31 -0.54 7.16
CA PHE A 213 4.79 0.62 7.91
C PHE A 213 3.26 0.75 7.77
N ARG A 214 2.69 0.50 6.59
CA ARG A 214 1.23 0.52 6.42
C ARG A 214 0.54 -0.58 7.21
N THR A 215 1.12 -1.78 7.29
CA THR A 215 0.59 -2.88 8.09
C THR A 215 0.71 -2.56 9.58
N TYR A 216 1.87 -2.09 10.01
CA TYR A 216 2.14 -1.66 11.39
C TYR A 216 1.17 -0.56 11.82
N ASN A 217 1.09 0.55 11.09
CA ASN A 217 0.22 1.68 11.41
C ASN A 217 -1.25 1.27 11.46
N ALA A 218 -1.73 0.48 10.50
CA ALA A 218 -3.10 0.00 10.51
C ALA A 218 -3.41 -0.89 11.73
N SER A 219 -2.49 -1.78 12.08
CA SER A 219 -2.65 -2.69 13.23
C SER A 219 -2.55 -1.96 14.57
N ILE A 220 -1.57 -1.06 14.74
CA ILE A 220 -1.36 -0.35 16.00
C ILE A 220 -2.48 0.66 16.26
N THR A 221 -3.00 1.36 15.24
CA THR A 221 -4.15 2.25 15.39
C THR A 221 -5.39 1.50 15.89
N LEU A 222 -5.62 0.27 15.43
CA LEU A 222 -6.74 -0.54 15.91
C LEU A 222 -6.52 -1.02 17.35
N ASP A 223 -5.30 -1.46 17.67
CA ASP A 223 -4.92 -1.91 19.02
C ASP A 223 -5.00 -0.78 20.05
N GLU A 224 -4.50 0.40 19.72
CA GLU A 224 -4.59 1.61 20.55
C GLU A 224 -6.03 2.05 20.74
N TRP A 225 -6.86 2.02 19.70
CA TRP A 225 -8.29 2.32 19.84
C TRP A 225 -8.98 1.40 20.86
N PHE A 226 -8.68 0.10 20.80
CA PHE A 226 -9.24 -0.87 21.76
C PHE A 226 -8.77 -0.61 23.20
N ARG A 227 -7.52 -0.17 23.35
CA ARG A 227 -6.92 0.11 24.66
C ARG A 227 -7.42 1.41 25.29
N GLU A 228 -7.48 2.48 24.51
CA GLU A 228 -7.79 3.83 24.99
C GLU A 228 -9.29 4.10 25.09
N LYS A 229 -10.09 3.42 24.26
CA LYS A 229 -11.55 3.60 24.19
C LYS A 229 -12.25 2.27 24.37
N PRO A 230 -12.07 1.54 25.47
CA PRO A 230 -12.68 0.22 25.64
C PRO A 230 -14.21 0.31 25.61
N VAL A 231 -14.85 -0.62 24.91
CA VAL A 231 -16.31 -0.79 24.96
C VAL A 231 -16.72 -1.44 26.28
N ASP A 232 -17.87 -1.05 26.83
CA ASP A 232 -18.42 -1.68 28.03
C ASP A 232 -18.55 -3.21 27.80
N PRO A 233 -17.96 -4.06 28.66
CA PRO A 233 -18.11 -5.50 28.58
C PRO A 233 -19.57 -5.98 28.53
N LYS A 234 -20.50 -5.24 29.15
CA LYS A 234 -21.94 -5.53 29.20
C LYS A 234 -22.70 -5.02 27.96
N ALA A 235 -22.05 -4.28 27.06
CA ALA A 235 -22.68 -3.79 25.84
C ALA A 235 -23.22 -4.95 24.99
N SER A 236 -24.32 -4.69 24.27
CA SER A 236 -24.91 -5.66 23.36
C SER A 236 -23.95 -6.02 22.23
N LEU A 237 -24.17 -7.15 21.56
CA LEU A 237 -23.39 -7.53 20.38
C LEU A 237 -23.50 -6.45 19.28
N SER A 238 -24.67 -5.83 19.12
CA SER A 238 -24.89 -4.75 18.16
C SER A 238 -24.01 -3.53 18.45
N ASP A 239 -23.95 -3.12 19.73
CA ASP A 239 -23.13 -1.97 20.14
C ASP A 239 -21.64 -2.25 19.99
N LYS A 240 -21.20 -3.48 20.30
CA LYS A 240 -19.82 -3.94 20.07
C LYS A 240 -19.45 -3.92 18.59
N LEU A 241 -20.38 -4.28 17.70
CA LEU A 241 -20.18 -4.17 16.25
C LEU A 241 -20.10 -2.71 15.77
N VAL A 242 -20.95 -1.83 16.27
CA VAL A 242 -20.87 -0.39 15.98
C VAL A 242 -19.53 0.18 16.44
N TYR A 243 -19.10 -0.20 17.64
CA TYR A 243 -17.80 0.16 18.18
C TYR A 243 -16.64 -0.32 17.30
N PHE A 244 -16.62 -1.60 16.93
CA PHE A 244 -15.61 -2.17 16.03
C PHE A 244 -15.58 -1.46 14.68
N ASN A 245 -16.74 -1.19 14.08
CA ASN A 245 -16.84 -0.50 12.80
C ASN A 245 -16.30 0.93 12.87
N LYS A 246 -16.48 1.64 13.99
CA LYS A 246 -15.87 2.96 14.21
C LYS A 246 -14.34 2.86 14.25
N ALA A 247 -13.80 1.91 15.02
CA ALA A 247 -12.36 1.68 15.10
C ALA A 247 -11.76 1.35 13.72
N ASN A 248 -12.38 0.43 12.98
CA ASN A 248 -11.97 0.06 11.63
C ASN A 248 -12.11 1.21 10.62
N THR A 249 -13.07 2.12 10.82
CA THR A 249 -13.23 3.32 10.00
C THR A 249 -12.05 4.27 10.14
N GLU A 250 -11.50 4.44 11.35
CA GLU A 250 -10.29 5.25 11.55
C GLU A 250 -9.07 4.65 10.86
N VAL A 251 -8.90 3.32 10.94
CA VAL A 251 -7.84 2.61 10.19
C VAL A 251 -8.01 2.81 8.67
N ALA A 252 -9.25 2.75 8.17
CA ALA A 252 -9.56 2.97 6.76
C ALA A 252 -9.25 4.40 6.32
N LYS A 253 -9.56 5.41 7.14
CA LYS A 253 -9.21 6.82 6.89
C LYS A 253 -7.70 7.01 6.82
N LEU A 254 -6.95 6.49 7.79
CA LEU A 254 -5.48 6.51 7.79
C LEU A 254 -4.89 5.91 6.51
N CYS A 255 -5.44 4.77 6.06
CA CYS A 255 -4.98 4.08 4.85
C CYS A 255 -5.47 4.70 3.53
N ASN A 256 -6.28 5.75 3.59
CA ASN A 256 -7.04 6.34 2.48
C ASN A 256 -7.84 5.30 1.68
N HIS A 257 -8.51 4.37 2.36
CA HIS A 257 -9.42 3.41 1.72
C HIS A 257 -10.78 4.07 1.51
N GLN A 258 -11.02 4.51 0.28
CA GLN A 258 -12.26 5.18 -0.13
C GLN A 258 -13.12 4.25 -0.99
N ARG A 259 -14.44 4.46 -0.93
CA ARG A 259 -15.42 3.79 -1.80
C ARG A 259 -16.36 4.83 -2.38
N SER A 260 -16.65 4.72 -3.66
CA SER A 260 -17.70 5.52 -4.31
C SER A 260 -19.06 5.27 -3.65
N ILE A 261 -19.87 6.31 -3.48
CA ILE A 261 -21.23 6.19 -2.96
C ILE A 261 -22.01 5.23 -3.88
N PRO A 262 -22.60 4.14 -3.36
CA PRO A 262 -23.42 3.24 -4.16
C PRO A 262 -24.59 3.98 -4.79
N LYS A 263 -24.97 3.62 -6.02
CA LYS A 263 -26.09 4.26 -6.74
C LYS A 263 -27.41 4.26 -5.96
N THR A 264 -27.61 3.27 -5.09
CA THR A 264 -28.83 3.08 -4.29
C THR A 264 -28.76 3.69 -2.89
N PHE A 265 -27.67 4.37 -2.53
CA PHE A 265 -27.41 4.84 -1.16
C PHE A 265 -28.56 5.69 -0.58
N HIS A 266 -29.02 6.70 -1.33
CA HIS A 266 -30.08 7.60 -0.86
C HIS A 266 -31.40 6.85 -0.58
N VAL A 267 -31.75 5.88 -1.43
CA VAL A 267 -32.95 5.05 -1.27
C VAL A 267 -32.83 4.19 0.00
N SER A 268 -31.69 3.55 0.22
CA SER A 268 -31.44 2.74 1.42
C SER A 268 -31.51 3.58 2.69
N VAL A 269 -30.91 4.78 2.70
CA VAL A 269 -30.94 5.69 3.85
C VAL A 269 -32.37 6.16 4.16
N GLN A 270 -33.16 6.50 3.13
CA GLN A 270 -34.57 6.89 3.31
C GLN A 270 -35.40 5.74 3.89
N SER A 271 -35.22 4.52 3.39
CA SER A 271 -35.91 3.33 3.91
C SER A 271 -35.59 3.08 5.39
N ILE A 272 -34.32 3.19 5.78
CA ILE A 272 -33.89 3.06 7.18
C ILE A 272 -34.54 4.15 8.05
N LYS A 273 -34.51 5.41 7.60
CA LYS A 273 -35.14 6.53 8.32
C LYS A 273 -36.64 6.35 8.50
N TYR A 274 -37.33 5.80 7.50
CA TYR A 274 -38.75 5.49 7.60
C TYR A 274 -39.01 4.42 8.66
N LYS A 275 -38.27 3.30 8.63
CA LYS A 275 -38.39 2.22 9.62
C LYS A 275 -38.04 2.61 11.06
N LEU A 276 -37.27 3.68 11.26
CA LEU A 276 -36.97 4.21 12.60
C LEU A 276 -38.06 5.14 13.14
N LYS A 277 -38.97 5.63 12.28
CA LYS A 277 -40.09 6.50 12.67
C LYS A 277 -41.38 5.73 12.93
N THR A 278 -41.49 4.53 12.37
CA THR A 278 -42.59 3.56 12.56
C THR A 278 -42.23 2.58 13.65
#